data_AF-A0A9D8NNW4-F1
#
_entry.id   AF-A0A9D8NNW4-F1
#
_cell.length_a   1.000
_cell.length_b   1.000
_cell.length_c   1.000
_cell.angle_alpha   90.00
_cell.angle_beta   90.00
_cell.angle_gamma   90.00
#
_symmetry.space_group_name_H-M   'P 1'
#
loop_
_entity.id
_entity.type
_entity.pdbx_description
1 polymer ?
#
loop_
_entity_poly.entity_id
_entity_poly.type
_entity_poly.pdbx_seq_one_letter_code
_entity_poly.pdbx_strand_id
1 'polypeptide(L)' 'MKQGQYIKEEKLLKKGIDILMEKLGPVETSRFLSFPIPKRMESVKRHHKWQSKLEKEAFFNDVFSGQ' A
#
# COMPACT_ATOMS: atom_id res chain seq x y z
N MET A 1 -22.18 -5.52 14.41
CA MET A 1 -20.81 -5.95 14.08
C MET A 1 -20.22 -6.58 15.35
N LYS A 2 -19.86 -7.86 15.35
CA LYS A 2 -19.25 -8.48 16.54
C LYS A 2 -17.92 -7.78 16.81
N GLN A 3 -17.77 -7.14 17.97
CA GLN A 3 -16.52 -6.51 18.40
C GLN A 3 -15.48 -7.62 18.58
N GLY A 4 -14.73 -7.90 17.51
CA GLY A 4 -13.58 -8.79 17.59
C GLY A 4 -12.56 -8.18 18.52
N GLN A 5 -12.28 -8.85 19.64
CA GLN A 5 -11.12 -8.52 20.46
C GLN A 5 -9.87 -8.68 19.60
N TYR A 6 -9.27 -7.55 19.22
CA TYR A 6 -8.00 -7.56 18.51
C TYR A 6 -6.93 -8.21 19.38
N ILE A 7 -6.05 -8.98 18.73
CA ILE A 7 -4.83 -9.45 19.39
C ILE A 7 -4.02 -8.22 19.79
N LYS A 8 -3.50 -8.19 21.02
CA LYS A 8 -2.61 -7.11 21.48
C LYS A 8 -1.45 -6.94 20.49
N GLU A 9 -1.09 -5.70 20.19
CA GLU A 9 -0.08 -5.36 19.17
C GLU A 9 1.23 -6.13 19.35
N GLU A 10 1.74 -6.20 20.57
CA GLU A 10 2.97 -6.93 20.90
C GLU A 10 2.88 -8.42 20.54
N LYS A 11 1.75 -9.06 20.84
CA LYS A 11 1.52 -10.48 20.50
C LYS A 11 1.40 -10.67 19.00
N LEU A 12 0.76 -9.74 18.31
CA LEU A 12 0.61 -9.78 16.86
C LEU A 12 1.97 -9.61 16.17
N LEU A 13 2.78 -8.66 16.63
CA LEU A 13 4.13 -8.41 16.12
C LEU A 13 5.03 -9.64 16.27
N LYS A 14 5.07 -10.22 17.47
CA LYS A 14 5.85 -11.43 17.75
C LYS A 14 5.42 -12.58 16.83
N LYS A 15 4.12 -12.84 16.75
CA LYS A 15 3.57 -13.88 15.86
C LYS A 15 3.95 -13.64 14.39
N GLY A 16 3.92 -12.38 13.93
CA GLY A 16 4.33 -12.01 12.58
C GLY A 16 5.81 -12.32 12.32
N ILE A 17 6.69 -11.93 13.24
CA ILE A 17 8.14 -12.20 13.14
C ILE A 17 8.40 -13.70 13.12
N ASP A 18 7.76 -14.47 14.01
CA ASP A 18 7.94 -15.93 14.07
C ASP A 18 7.57 -16.60 12.74
N ILE A 19 6.45 -16.19 12.13
CA ILE A 19 6.02 -16.69 10.81
C ILE A 19 7.03 -16.31 9.72
N LEU A 20 7.51 -15.07 9.71
CA LEU A 20 8.50 -14.62 8.73
C LEU A 20 9.80 -15.42 8.87
N MET A 21 10.31 -15.59 10.09
CA MET A 21 11.51 -16.36 10.36
C MET A 21 11.35 -17.82 9.92
N GLU A 22 10.20 -18.44 10.17
CA GLU A 22 9.91 -19.81 9.75
C GLU A 22 9.85 -19.96 8.23
N LYS A 23 9.21 -19.03 7.52
CA LYS A 23 8.93 -19.16 6.08
C LYS A 23 10.01 -18.60 5.17
N LEU A 24 10.67 -17.53 5.60
CA LEU A 24 11.67 -16.82 4.79
C LEU A 24 13.10 -17.07 5.30
N GLY A 25 13.26 -17.53 6.53
CA GLY A 25 14.56 -17.59 7.19
C GLY A 25 15.05 -16.21 7.64
N PRO A 26 16.14 -16.16 8.42
CA PRO A 26 16.58 -14.94 9.09
C PRO A 26 17.04 -13.84 8.11
N VAL A 27 17.73 -14.22 7.02
CA VAL A 27 18.29 -13.27 6.04
C VAL A 27 17.17 -12.56 5.29
N GLU A 28 16.24 -13.30 4.67
CA GLU A 28 15.14 -12.70 3.92
C GLU A 28 14.12 -12.02 4.83
N THR A 29 13.94 -12.49 6.07
CA THR A 29 13.13 -11.76 7.07
C THR A 29 13.72 -10.39 7.39
N SER A 30 15.03 -10.31 7.62
CA SER A 30 15.72 -9.04 7.87
C SER A 30 15.59 -8.10 6.67
N ARG A 31 15.75 -8.62 5.45
CA ARG A 31 15.53 -7.87 4.22
C ARG A 31 14.09 -7.36 4.08
N PHE A 32 13.10 -8.21 4.37
CA PHE A 32 11.69 -7.84 4.31
C PHE A 32 11.34 -6.71 5.29
N LEU A 33 11.79 -6.83 6.55
CA LEU A 33 11.54 -5.83 7.59
C LEU A 33 12.26 -4.50 7.33
N SER A 34 13.34 -4.53 6.56
CA SER A 34 14.10 -3.33 6.16
C SER A 34 13.63 -2.73 4.84
N PHE A 35 12.59 -3.26 4.20
CA PHE A 35 12.07 -2.66 2.98
C PHE A 35 11.73 -1.18 3.24
N PRO A 36 12.27 -0.27 2.41
CA PRO A 36 11.93 1.14 2.55
C PRO A 36 10.43 1.26 2.29
N ILE A 37 9.70 1.76 3.29
CA ILE A 37 8.30 2.11 3.09
C ILE A 37 8.28 3.09 1.91
N PRO A 38 7.64 2.76 0.78
CA PRO A 38 7.61 3.66 -0.35
C PRO A 38 6.99 4.97 0.14
N LYS A 39 7.80 6.05 0.13
CA LYS A 39 7.33 7.34 0.60
C LYS A 39 6.05 7.66 -0.17
N ARG A 40 5.00 8.00 0.56
CA ARG A 40 3.75 8.45 -0.04
C ARG A 40 4.10 9.57 -1.02
N MET A 41 3.84 9.35 -2.31
CA MET A 41 3.92 10.43 -3.28
C MET A 41 2.95 11.51 -2.85
N GLU A 42 3.43 12.75 -2.76
CA GLU A 42 2.59 13.91 -2.45
C GLU A 42 1.38 13.92 -3.41
N SER A 43 0.21 14.29 -2.88
CA SER A 43 -1.08 14.25 -3.58
C SER A 43 -1.08 14.91 -4.95
N VAL A 44 -0.53 16.12 -5.07
CA VAL A 44 -0.46 16.85 -6.33
C VAL A 44 0.45 16.13 -7.31
N LYS A 45 1.64 15.67 -6.87
CA LYS A 45 2.55 14.88 -7.73
C LYS A 45 1.90 13.59 -8.24
N ARG A 46 1.14 12.91 -7.37
CA ARG A 46 0.38 11.71 -7.73
C ARG A 46 -0.70 12.02 -8.75
N HIS A 47 -1.42 13.13 -8.55
CA HIS A 47 -2.46 13.59 -9.47
C HIS A 47 -1.88 13.94 -10.84
N HIS A 48 -0.77 14.70 -10.90
CA HIS A 48 -0.07 15.01 -12.14
C HIS A 48 0.38 13.75 -12.89
N LYS A 49 0.94 12.76 -12.17
CA LYS A 49 1.33 11.48 -12.77
C LYS A 49 0.13 10.67 -13.29
N TRP A 50 -1.04 10.84 -12.68
CA TRP A 50 -2.28 10.25 -13.19
C TRP A 50 -2.76 11.01 -14.43
N GLN A 51 -2.82 12.34 -14.39
CA GLN A 51 -3.21 13.18 -15.52
C GLN A 51 -2.32 12.96 -16.75
N SER A 52 -1.01 12.79 -16.56
CA SER A 52 -0.07 12.56 -17.67
C SER A 52 -0.27 11.23 -18.40
N LYS A 53 -1.10 10.32 -17.85
CA LYS A 53 -1.46 9.05 -18.50
C LYS A 53 -2.77 9.14 -19.27
N LEU A 54 -3.49 10.25 -19.17
CA LEU A 54 -4.76 10.43 -19.85
C LEU A 54 -4.52 10.97 -21.25
N GLU A 55 -5.30 10.45 -22.19
CA GLU A 55 -5.54 11.12 -23.46
C GLU A 55 -6.60 12.19 -23.19
N LYS A 56 -6.25 13.45 -23.46
CA LYS A 56 -6.98 14.61 -22.94
C LYS A 56 -8.36 14.68 -23.58
N GLU A 57 -8.43 14.55 -24.88
CA GLU A 57 -9.65 14.70 -25.67
C GLU A 57 -10.67 13.61 -25.32
N ALA A 58 -10.24 12.35 -25.25
CA ALA A 58 -11.06 11.21 -24.84
C ALA A 58 -11.53 11.35 -23.39
N PHE A 59 -10.67 11.77 -22.47
CA PHE A 59 -11.06 11.98 -21.07
C PHE A 59 -12.09 13.10 -20.93
N PHE A 60 -11.89 14.22 -21.63
CA PHE A 60 -12.83 15.34 -21.58
C PHE A 60 -14.16 14.94 -22.21
N ASN A 61 -14.15 14.23 -23.35
CA ASN A 61 -15.36 13.73 -23.95
C ASN A 61 -16.10 12.78 -23.00
N ASP A 62 -15.41 11.86 -22.32
CA ASP A 62 -16.05 10.95 -21.34
C ASP A 62 -16.67 11.71 -20.16
N VAL A 63 -15.93 12.64 -19.55
CA VAL A 63 -16.39 13.40 -18.36
C VAL A 63 -17.52 14.38 -18.69
N PHE A 64 -17.46 15.04 -19.84
CA PHE A 64 -18.38 16.12 -20.20
C PHE A 64 -19.47 15.70 -21.21
N SER A 65 -19.49 14.45 -21.70
CA SER A 65 -20.50 13.97 -22.66
C SER A 65 -21.93 13.89 -22.11
N GLY A 66 -22.11 13.94 -20.80
CA GLY A 66 -23.41 13.91 -20.13
C GLY A 66 -23.95 15.26 -19.66
N GLN A 67 -23.33 16.38 -20.05
CA GLN A 67 -23.81 17.75 -19.77
C GLN A 67 -24.64 18.31 -20.93
#